data_AF-A0A2K1EQL0-F1
#
_entry.id   AF-A0A2K1EQL0-F1
#
_cell.length_a   1.000
_cell.length_b   1.000
_cell.length_c   1.000
_cell.angle_alpha   90.00
_cell.angle_beta   90.00
_cell.angle_gamma   90.00
#
_symmetry.space_group_name_H-M   'P 1'
#
loop_
_entity.id
_entity.type
_entity.pdbx_description
1 polymer ?
#
loop_
_entity_poly.entity_id
_entity_poly.type
_entity_poly.pdbx_seq_one_letter_code
_entity_poly.pdbx_strand_id
1 'polypeptide(L)'
;MYMDKIKITMFHLSSSGSNNYYLYHAATKELLAKYEIELLTDRQALYNRYIDHSDVYITTHGEYSSNYDKINIDMWHGFPLKGMAKMDKQEEISDTHIHEHWAKMDMIMSYSSLYNTAMNACNGGNISQYRITGLPRNDALFSPHSKKNLENLFPKINMDTGSVIFFMPTFRKSFVTPDKLEGGKNFSNIFGFSEMHQQNFIEFLEENDITLVVKLHPFEEKYFTEELNALSSEHIIILNDNLLSKNGMDLYDILGSADILITDYSSVYIDYLLLERPILFLPTDLEEYKGNRGFLFEPYDFWTPGPKATTQHELQDTISRFLVEPDWYKQERSTILTLCHKYQDHHSASRIWELVDQYIEEHRDVIQQNREIFYKHKQLQSQIKAKINEMIELGQIAQANQAIQQYLEDNAADSEIYAMNGMLHLLNNNPQEAIETFEIGHRAFPWDEDLIYNMGYVYEWIGDKTSALTHYQKALDQSTQPKLTSLLLEKLSTLSSGS
;
A
#
# COMPACT_ATOMS: atom_id res chain seq x y z
N MET A 1 -7.46 37.17 -5.05
CA MET A 1 -7.17 35.95 -4.26
C MET A 1 -6.14 35.19 -5.07
N TYR A 2 -4.93 34.98 -4.54
CA TYR A 2 -4.07 33.97 -5.14
C TYR A 2 -4.87 32.66 -5.11
N MET A 3 -5.14 32.06 -6.26
CA MET A 3 -5.72 30.71 -6.23
C MET A 3 -4.63 29.82 -5.65
N ASP A 4 -4.90 29.23 -4.48
CA ASP A 4 -4.04 28.19 -3.93
C ASP A 4 -3.84 27.13 -5.01
N LYS A 5 -2.59 26.64 -5.13
CA LYS A 5 -2.22 25.62 -6.12
C LYS A 5 -3.19 24.45 -6.03
N ILE A 6 -3.35 23.73 -7.14
CA ILE A 6 -4.04 22.44 -7.11
C ILE A 6 -3.17 21.49 -6.29
N LYS A 7 -3.79 20.83 -5.31
CA LYS A 7 -3.14 19.92 -4.39
C LYS A 7 -3.35 18.48 -4.86
N ILE A 8 -2.24 17.79 -5.08
CA ILE A 8 -2.16 16.39 -5.52
C ILE A 8 -1.59 15.58 -4.36
N THR A 9 -2.38 14.62 -3.87
CA THR A 9 -1.95 13.69 -2.81
C THR A 9 -1.77 12.29 -3.38
N MET A 10 -0.61 11.73 -3.09
CA MET A 10 -0.20 10.39 -3.51
C MET A 10 0.08 9.53 -2.28
N PHE A 11 0.00 8.21 -2.43
CA PHE A 11 0.15 7.25 -1.32
C PHE A 11 1.32 6.30 -1.56
N HIS A 12 2.19 6.13 -0.56
CA HIS A 12 3.32 5.21 -0.61
C HIS A 12 3.02 3.92 0.17
N LEU A 13 2.62 2.89 -0.56
CA LEU A 13 2.56 1.50 -0.11
C LEU A 13 3.72 0.69 -0.72
N SER A 14 4.62 0.17 0.12
CA SER A 14 5.91 -0.39 -0.33
C SER A 14 5.95 -1.93 -0.49
N SER A 15 4.88 -2.66 -0.21
CA SER A 15 4.92 -4.13 -0.07
C SER A 15 5.41 -4.89 -1.32
N SER A 16 5.21 -4.32 -2.51
CA SER A 16 5.59 -4.92 -3.82
C SER A 16 6.18 -3.89 -4.80
N GLY A 17 6.68 -2.78 -4.28
CA GLY A 17 7.17 -1.62 -5.03
C GLY A 17 6.07 -0.67 -5.51
N SER A 18 6.26 0.64 -5.27
CA SER A 18 5.21 1.65 -5.40
C SER A 18 5.33 2.52 -6.65
N ASN A 19 4.32 2.51 -7.53
CA ASN A 19 4.26 3.43 -8.67
C ASN A 19 4.24 4.91 -8.24
N ASN A 20 3.54 5.22 -7.15
CA ASN A 20 3.43 6.58 -6.63
C ASN A 20 4.77 7.12 -6.16
N TYR A 21 5.60 6.29 -5.51
CA TYR A 21 6.95 6.69 -5.07
C TYR A 21 7.78 7.19 -6.26
N TYR A 22 7.89 6.39 -7.34
CA TYR A 22 8.69 6.77 -8.50
C TYR A 22 8.09 7.93 -9.30
N LEU A 23 6.75 8.02 -9.39
CA LEU A 23 6.10 9.16 -10.04
C LEU A 23 6.36 10.46 -9.27
N TYR A 24 6.24 10.44 -7.94
CA TYR A 24 6.53 11.59 -7.08
C TYR A 24 7.98 12.07 -7.26
N HIS A 25 8.95 11.15 -7.25
CA HIS A 25 10.37 11.49 -7.43
C HIS A 25 10.73 11.90 -8.86
N ALA A 26 9.89 11.61 -9.85
CA ALA A 26 10.02 12.07 -11.23
C ALA A 26 9.40 13.45 -11.49
N ALA A 27 8.73 14.07 -10.51
CA ALA A 27 8.10 15.37 -10.68
C ALA A 27 9.14 16.46 -11.00
N THR A 28 8.95 17.18 -12.10
CA THR A 28 9.87 18.24 -12.54
C THR A 28 9.70 19.51 -11.70
N LYS A 29 10.67 20.44 -11.80
CA LYS A 29 10.59 21.73 -11.12
C LYS A 29 9.39 22.56 -11.60
N GLU A 30 9.02 22.44 -12.87
CA GLU A 30 7.86 23.08 -13.46
C GLU A 30 6.57 22.57 -12.82
N LEU A 31 6.43 21.26 -12.64
CA LEU A 31 5.28 20.65 -11.98
C LEU A 31 5.20 21.05 -10.50
N LEU A 32 6.32 21.03 -9.77
CA LEU A 32 6.38 21.49 -8.37
C LEU A 32 6.11 23.00 -8.23
N ALA A 33 6.40 23.79 -9.27
CA ALA A 33 6.02 25.20 -9.32
C ALA A 33 4.52 25.39 -9.57
N LYS A 34 3.89 24.48 -10.31
CA LYS A 34 2.47 24.54 -10.71
C LYS A 34 1.51 23.95 -9.67
N TYR A 35 1.91 22.88 -9.01
CA TYR A 35 1.09 22.09 -8.08
C TYR A 35 1.69 22.03 -6.68
N GLU A 36 0.85 21.77 -5.69
CA GLU A 36 1.29 21.26 -4.39
C GLU A 36 1.20 19.74 -4.45
N ILE A 37 2.35 19.05 -4.43
CA ILE A 37 2.41 17.59 -4.57
C ILE A 37 2.96 17.01 -3.27
N GLU A 38 2.23 16.08 -2.66
CA GLU A 38 2.67 15.36 -1.48
C GLU A 38 2.58 13.84 -1.67
N LEU A 39 3.51 13.12 -1.05
CA LEU A 39 3.51 11.66 -0.96
C LEU A 39 3.37 11.28 0.52
N LEU A 40 2.29 10.58 0.86
CA LEU A 40 1.97 10.17 2.21
C LEU A 40 2.22 8.67 2.38
N THR A 41 2.95 8.30 3.43
CA THR A 41 2.93 6.92 3.96
C THR A 41 1.58 6.60 4.59
N ASP A 42 1.26 5.32 4.81
CA ASP A 42 0.02 4.90 5.50
C ASP A 42 -0.20 5.63 6.82
N ARG A 43 0.87 5.74 7.62
CA ARG A 43 0.81 6.44 8.90
C ARG A 43 0.54 7.93 8.70
N GLN A 44 1.17 8.57 7.72
CA GLN A 44 0.92 9.99 7.46
C GLN A 44 -0.50 10.21 6.95
N ALA A 45 -1.01 9.37 6.04
CA ALA A 45 -2.37 9.45 5.55
C ALA A 45 -3.40 9.27 6.69
N LEU A 46 -3.21 8.25 7.54
CA LEU A 46 -4.07 7.97 8.69
C LEU A 46 -4.10 9.13 9.70
N TYR A 47 -3.00 9.87 9.85
CA TYR A 47 -2.89 11.02 10.75
C TYR A 47 -3.10 12.38 10.05
N ASN A 48 -3.49 12.39 8.78
CA ASN A 48 -3.66 13.64 8.02
C ASN A 48 -5.09 14.18 8.15
N ARG A 49 -5.28 15.15 9.05
CA ARG A 49 -6.54 15.88 9.24
C ARG A 49 -7.04 16.61 7.99
N TYR A 50 -6.16 16.94 7.06
CA TYR A 50 -6.44 17.80 5.91
C TYR A 50 -6.40 17.05 4.57
N ILE A 51 -6.39 15.72 4.57
CA ILE A 51 -6.33 14.91 3.35
C ILE A 51 -7.48 15.23 2.37
N ASP A 52 -8.67 15.54 2.87
CA ASP A 52 -9.84 15.94 2.07
C ASP A 52 -9.71 17.34 1.41
N HIS A 53 -8.67 18.12 1.76
CA HIS A 53 -8.40 19.41 1.11
C HIS A 53 -7.73 19.25 -0.25
N SER A 54 -7.21 18.06 -0.54
CA SER A 54 -6.63 17.75 -1.84
C SER A 54 -7.68 17.76 -2.94
N ASP A 55 -7.27 18.07 -4.16
CA ASP A 55 -8.14 18.12 -5.32
C ASP A 55 -8.01 16.87 -6.19
N VAL A 56 -6.82 16.27 -6.16
CA VAL A 56 -6.46 15.09 -6.94
C VAL A 56 -5.85 14.03 -6.01
N TYR A 57 -6.33 12.81 -6.11
CA TYR A 57 -5.73 11.64 -5.51
C TYR A 57 -5.11 10.75 -6.57
N ILE A 58 -3.90 10.26 -6.31
CA ILE A 58 -3.27 9.21 -7.10
C ILE A 58 -3.03 7.98 -6.22
N THR A 59 -3.75 6.90 -6.49
CA THR A 59 -3.78 5.67 -5.69
C THR A 59 -3.09 4.51 -6.41
N THR A 60 -2.72 3.48 -5.63
CA THR A 60 -2.21 2.20 -6.17
C THR A 60 -2.99 0.98 -5.67
N HIS A 61 -3.77 1.15 -4.59
CA HIS A 61 -4.54 0.09 -3.93
C HIS A 61 -5.91 0.59 -3.46
N GLY A 62 -6.39 1.74 -3.94
CA GLY A 62 -7.60 2.38 -3.43
C GLY A 62 -7.46 2.84 -1.97
N GLU A 63 -6.27 3.31 -1.59
CA GLU A 63 -5.86 3.65 -0.22
C GLU A 63 -6.76 4.71 0.43
N TYR A 64 -7.37 5.56 -0.41
CA TYR A 64 -8.22 6.63 0.04
C TYR A 64 -9.38 6.84 -0.92
N SER A 65 -10.57 7.03 -0.36
CA SER A 65 -11.75 7.48 -1.09
C SER A 65 -12.33 8.66 -0.33
N SER A 66 -12.45 9.81 -0.99
CA SER A 66 -13.14 10.95 -0.42
C SER A 66 -14.66 10.76 -0.52
N ASN A 67 -15.39 11.36 0.41
CA ASN A 67 -16.85 11.54 0.29
C ASN A 67 -17.21 12.73 -0.61
N TYR A 68 -16.22 13.49 -1.06
CA TYR A 68 -16.36 14.62 -1.96
C TYR A 68 -15.95 14.21 -3.38
N ASP A 69 -16.53 14.89 -4.36
CA ASP A 69 -16.12 14.73 -5.75
C ASP A 69 -14.73 15.34 -5.96
N LYS A 70 -13.77 14.47 -6.26
CA LYS A 70 -12.35 14.77 -6.46
C LYS A 70 -11.86 14.05 -7.70
N ILE A 71 -10.73 14.48 -8.26
CA ILE A 71 -10.12 13.71 -9.36
C ILE A 71 -9.41 12.51 -8.76
N ASN A 72 -9.74 11.31 -9.23
CA ASN A 72 -9.18 10.04 -8.77
C ASN A 72 -8.44 9.34 -9.91
N ILE A 73 -7.15 9.11 -9.72
CA ILE A 73 -6.28 8.45 -10.69
C ILE A 73 -5.71 7.20 -10.04
N ASP A 74 -5.94 6.04 -10.64
CA ASP A 74 -5.39 4.78 -10.13
C ASP A 74 -4.24 4.30 -11.01
N MET A 75 -3.09 4.01 -10.40
CA MET A 75 -1.94 3.42 -11.09
C MET A 75 -1.83 1.91 -10.89
N TRP A 76 -2.64 1.37 -10.00
CA TRP A 76 -2.55 0.00 -9.51
C TRP A 76 -1.13 -0.37 -9.06
N HIS A 77 -0.87 -1.66 -8.89
CA HIS A 77 0.39 -2.18 -8.34
C HIS A 77 0.90 -3.44 -9.05
N GLY A 78 0.48 -3.67 -10.30
CA GLY A 78 1.09 -4.67 -11.18
C GLY A 78 0.13 -5.32 -12.17
N PHE A 79 0.71 -6.08 -13.10
CA PHE A 79 -0.08 -6.78 -14.11
C PHE A 79 -0.99 -7.86 -13.46
N PRO A 80 -2.30 -7.90 -13.75
CA PRO A 80 -3.22 -8.84 -13.12
C PRO A 80 -3.03 -10.25 -13.69
N LEU A 81 -2.25 -11.10 -13.03
CA LEU A 81 -2.06 -12.51 -13.43
C LEU A 81 -3.08 -13.45 -12.77
N LYS A 82 -3.48 -13.11 -11.55
CA LYS A 82 -4.35 -13.90 -10.68
C LYS A 82 -5.77 -13.36 -10.75
N GLY A 83 -6.74 -14.22 -10.46
CA GLY A 83 -8.12 -13.76 -10.23
C GLY A 83 -8.15 -12.73 -9.10
N MET A 84 -8.71 -11.55 -9.36
CA MET A 84 -8.87 -10.46 -8.39
C MET A 84 -10.28 -9.87 -8.51
N ALA A 85 -10.79 -9.31 -7.42
CA ALA A 85 -12.11 -8.70 -7.36
C ALA A 85 -13.17 -9.65 -7.95
N LYS A 86 -13.91 -9.26 -8.99
CA LYS A 86 -14.96 -10.11 -9.62
C LYS A 86 -14.45 -11.46 -10.13
N MET A 87 -13.15 -11.56 -10.38
CA MET A 87 -12.49 -12.77 -10.88
C MET A 87 -11.81 -13.57 -9.77
N ASP A 88 -11.83 -13.11 -8.51
CA ASP A 88 -11.40 -13.90 -7.35
C ASP A 88 -12.56 -14.81 -6.90
N LYS A 89 -12.31 -16.12 -6.87
CA LYS A 89 -13.32 -17.13 -6.47
C LYS A 89 -13.73 -17.01 -4.99
N GLN A 90 -12.93 -16.30 -4.20
CA GLN A 90 -13.12 -16.12 -2.76
C GLN A 90 -13.49 -14.67 -2.43
N GLU A 91 -13.93 -13.86 -3.40
CA GLU A 91 -14.36 -12.49 -3.17
C GLU A 91 -15.70 -12.47 -2.43
N GLU A 92 -15.76 -11.67 -1.37
CA GLU A 92 -16.98 -11.47 -0.57
C GLU A 92 -17.64 -10.12 -0.88
N ILE A 93 -16.89 -9.17 -1.46
CA ILE A 93 -17.41 -7.88 -1.87
C ILE A 93 -18.30 -8.05 -3.11
N SER A 94 -19.51 -7.51 -3.07
CA SER A 94 -20.45 -7.61 -4.19
C SER A 94 -19.92 -6.96 -5.48
N ASP A 95 -20.24 -7.57 -6.62
CA ASP A 95 -19.89 -7.06 -7.96
C ASP A 95 -20.32 -5.60 -8.20
N THR A 96 -21.47 -5.21 -7.64
CA THR A 96 -22.01 -3.85 -7.72
C THR A 96 -21.08 -2.87 -6.98
N HIS A 97 -20.68 -3.20 -5.76
CA HIS A 97 -19.79 -2.34 -4.98
C HIS A 97 -18.42 -2.20 -5.62
N ILE A 98 -17.88 -3.30 -6.17
CA ILE A 98 -16.63 -3.27 -6.95
C ILE A 98 -16.80 -2.34 -8.15
N HIS A 99 -17.88 -2.50 -8.93
CA HIS A 99 -18.14 -1.64 -10.07
C HIS A 99 -18.22 -0.16 -9.68
N GLU A 100 -19.00 0.17 -8.65
CA GLU A 100 -19.22 1.54 -8.18
C GLU A 100 -17.92 2.22 -7.74
N HIS A 101 -17.01 1.48 -7.09
CA HIS A 101 -15.70 2.02 -6.74
C HIS A 101 -14.90 2.40 -7.98
N TRP A 102 -14.75 1.47 -8.93
CA TRP A 102 -13.91 1.67 -10.11
C TRP A 102 -14.54 2.58 -11.17
N ALA A 103 -15.86 2.69 -11.21
CA ALA A 103 -16.58 3.62 -12.09
C ALA A 103 -16.33 5.09 -11.73
N LYS A 104 -15.87 5.38 -10.50
CA LYS A 104 -15.51 6.74 -10.04
C LYS A 104 -14.10 7.18 -10.43
N MET A 105 -13.28 6.27 -10.97
CA MET A 105 -11.91 6.62 -11.39
C MET A 105 -11.94 7.48 -12.65
N ASP A 106 -11.21 8.58 -12.65
CA ASP A 106 -11.07 9.44 -13.83
C ASP A 106 -10.08 8.84 -14.83
N MET A 107 -9.01 8.25 -14.30
CA MET A 107 -7.99 7.58 -15.11
C MET A 107 -7.43 6.34 -14.41
N ILE A 108 -7.14 5.30 -15.20
CA ILE A 108 -6.46 4.09 -14.74
C ILE A 108 -5.21 3.90 -15.61
N MET A 109 -4.01 4.00 -15.02
CA MET A 109 -2.76 3.79 -15.75
C MET A 109 -2.58 2.30 -16.08
N SER A 110 -1.96 2.03 -17.22
CA SER A 110 -1.95 0.70 -17.82
C SER A 110 -0.69 0.40 -18.61
N TYR A 111 -0.38 -0.89 -18.66
CA TYR A 111 0.71 -1.46 -19.44
C TYR A 111 0.39 -1.62 -20.94
N SER A 112 -0.82 -2.09 -21.26
CA SER A 112 -1.21 -2.51 -22.61
C SER A 112 -2.72 -2.71 -22.76
N SER A 113 -3.17 -3.00 -23.98
CA SER A 113 -4.57 -3.39 -24.23
C SER A 113 -4.94 -4.72 -23.55
N LEU A 114 -3.98 -5.64 -23.42
CA LEU A 114 -4.18 -6.90 -22.70
C LEU A 114 -4.43 -6.65 -21.22
N TYR A 115 -3.62 -5.78 -20.60
CA TYR A 115 -3.83 -5.33 -19.23
C TYR A 115 -5.23 -4.73 -19.06
N ASN A 116 -5.64 -3.81 -19.94
CA ASN A 116 -6.96 -3.17 -19.86
C ASN A 116 -8.07 -4.22 -19.86
N THR A 117 -7.97 -5.23 -20.73
CA THR A 117 -8.99 -6.28 -20.83
C THR A 117 -9.07 -7.10 -19.55
N ALA A 118 -7.93 -7.55 -19.05
CA ALA A 118 -7.85 -8.38 -17.85
C ALA A 118 -8.27 -7.62 -16.60
N MET A 119 -7.77 -6.39 -16.42
CA MET A 119 -8.14 -5.53 -15.31
C MET A 119 -9.63 -5.17 -15.36
N ASN A 120 -10.18 -4.90 -16.54
CA ASN A 120 -11.60 -4.59 -16.68
C ASN A 120 -12.51 -5.79 -16.40
N ALA A 121 -12.04 -7.02 -16.62
CA ALA A 121 -12.76 -8.21 -16.17
C ALA A 121 -12.81 -8.30 -14.64
N CYS A 122 -11.73 -7.91 -13.94
CA CYS A 122 -11.66 -7.90 -12.49
C CYS A 122 -12.53 -6.81 -11.86
N ASN A 123 -12.45 -5.57 -12.36
CA ASN A 123 -13.13 -4.44 -11.73
C ASN A 123 -14.48 -4.09 -12.35
N GLY A 124 -14.70 -4.42 -13.61
CA GLY A 124 -15.88 -4.03 -14.37
C GLY A 124 -16.00 -2.51 -14.57
N GLY A 125 -14.89 -1.79 -14.69
CA GLY A 125 -14.88 -0.36 -15.01
C GLY A 125 -15.26 -0.05 -16.47
N ASN A 126 -14.97 1.17 -16.89
CA ASN A 126 -15.17 1.64 -18.26
C ASN A 126 -13.83 1.70 -19.00
N ILE A 127 -13.78 1.11 -20.19
CA ILE A 127 -12.56 1.07 -21.01
C ILE A 127 -11.98 2.46 -21.31
N SER A 128 -12.83 3.50 -21.36
CA SER A 128 -12.42 4.89 -21.59
C SER A 128 -11.66 5.51 -20.42
N GLN A 129 -11.63 4.90 -19.24
CA GLN A 129 -10.82 5.34 -18.11
C GLN A 129 -9.35 4.95 -18.27
N TYR A 130 -9.05 3.88 -19.01
CA TYR A 130 -7.70 3.36 -19.11
C TYR A 130 -6.79 4.25 -19.96
N ARG A 131 -5.55 4.45 -19.51
CA ARG A 131 -4.48 5.16 -20.21
C ARG A 131 -3.28 4.24 -20.31
N ILE A 132 -2.93 3.82 -21.53
CA ILE A 132 -1.76 2.97 -21.73
C ILE A 132 -0.52 3.86 -21.66
N THR A 133 0.25 3.69 -20.59
CA THR A 133 1.37 4.56 -20.20
C THR A 133 2.57 3.78 -19.65
N GLY A 134 2.56 2.44 -19.63
CA GLY A 134 3.51 1.75 -18.76
C GLY A 134 3.36 2.23 -17.31
N LEU A 135 4.36 1.97 -16.47
CA LEU A 135 4.29 2.33 -15.05
C LEU A 135 5.60 2.95 -14.53
N PRO A 136 5.53 3.94 -13.63
CA PRO A 136 6.70 4.66 -13.13
C PRO A 136 7.76 3.76 -12.48
N ARG A 137 7.35 2.72 -11.75
CA ARG A 137 8.32 1.79 -11.13
C ARG A 137 9.16 1.05 -12.15
N ASN A 138 8.64 0.86 -13.36
CA ASN A 138 9.36 0.15 -14.42
C ASN A 138 10.50 1.02 -14.99
N ASP A 139 10.39 2.34 -14.94
CA ASP A 139 11.49 3.24 -15.29
C ASP A 139 12.67 3.05 -14.33
N ALA A 140 12.39 2.79 -13.04
CA ALA A 140 13.40 2.59 -12.00
C ALA A 140 14.21 1.30 -12.15
N LEU A 141 13.69 0.27 -12.85
CA LEU A 141 14.45 -0.94 -13.19
C LEU A 141 15.76 -0.62 -13.93
N PHE A 142 15.77 0.46 -14.71
CA PHE A 142 16.91 0.87 -15.53
C PHE A 142 17.82 1.86 -14.82
N SER A 143 17.61 2.10 -13.52
CA SER A 143 18.44 3.01 -12.74
C SER A 143 19.91 2.55 -12.75
N PRO A 144 20.86 3.42 -13.13
CA PRO A 144 22.28 3.09 -13.06
C PRO A 144 22.77 2.95 -11.61
N HIS A 145 21.93 3.31 -10.64
CA HIS A 145 22.26 3.26 -9.22
C HIS A 145 21.84 1.94 -8.55
N SER A 146 21.13 1.03 -9.23
CA SER A 146 20.59 -0.15 -8.56
C SER A 146 21.63 -1.04 -7.88
N LYS A 147 22.76 -1.32 -8.56
CA LYS A 147 23.87 -2.08 -7.95
C LYS A 147 24.45 -1.36 -6.73
N LYS A 148 24.75 -0.06 -6.88
CA LYS A 148 25.28 0.78 -5.80
C LYS A 148 24.33 0.89 -4.61
N ASN A 149 23.03 0.98 -4.85
CA ASN A 149 22.02 1.02 -3.80
C ASN A 149 22.01 -0.30 -3.02
N LEU A 150 22.09 -1.44 -3.72
CA LEU A 150 22.19 -2.75 -3.07
C LEU A 150 23.49 -2.87 -2.25
N GLU A 151 24.63 -2.44 -2.79
CA GLU A 151 25.92 -2.39 -2.08
C GLU A 151 25.86 -1.51 -0.83
N ASN A 152 25.20 -0.35 -0.89
CA ASN A 152 25.04 0.53 0.27
C ASN A 152 24.22 -0.13 1.39
N LEU A 153 23.20 -0.90 1.02
CA LEU A 153 22.39 -1.66 1.98
C LEU A 153 23.17 -2.83 2.58
N PHE A 154 24.03 -3.47 1.77
CA PHE A 154 24.78 -4.67 2.17
C PHE A 154 26.26 -4.56 1.78
N PRO A 155 27.11 -3.78 2.47
CA PRO A 155 28.47 -3.47 2.02
C PRO A 155 29.47 -4.63 1.92
N LYS A 156 29.08 -5.84 2.34
CA LYS A 156 29.93 -7.04 2.32
C LYS A 156 29.79 -7.87 1.04
N ILE A 157 28.84 -7.50 0.17
CA ILE A 157 28.55 -8.25 -1.05
C ILE A 157 29.62 -7.98 -2.11
N ASN A 158 30.00 -9.01 -2.85
CA ASN A 158 30.86 -8.88 -4.01
C ASN A 158 30.01 -8.61 -5.26
N MET A 159 29.94 -7.35 -5.69
CA MET A 159 29.11 -6.93 -6.83
C MET A 159 29.90 -6.69 -8.10
N ASP A 160 31.24 -6.70 -8.01
CA ASP A 160 32.13 -6.45 -9.14
C ASP A 160 32.23 -7.65 -10.07
N THR A 161 32.24 -8.87 -9.50
CA THR A 161 32.37 -10.13 -10.26
C THR A 161 31.22 -11.10 -10.05
N GLY A 162 30.47 -10.94 -8.95
CA GLY A 162 29.42 -11.88 -8.57
C GLY A 162 28.10 -11.67 -9.32
N SER A 163 27.33 -12.74 -9.46
CA SER A 163 25.98 -12.69 -10.02
C SER A 163 24.94 -12.46 -8.93
N VAL A 164 24.03 -11.51 -9.15
CA VAL A 164 22.96 -11.21 -8.20
C VAL A 164 21.67 -11.90 -8.63
N ILE A 165 21.13 -12.74 -7.75
CA ILE A 165 19.87 -13.44 -7.99
C ILE A 165 18.84 -12.94 -6.99
N PHE A 166 17.68 -12.49 -7.48
CA PHE A 166 16.56 -12.16 -6.61
C PHE A 166 15.61 -13.35 -6.52
N PHE A 167 15.30 -13.80 -5.31
CA PHE A 167 14.24 -14.76 -5.04
C PHE A 167 13.03 -14.05 -4.41
N MET A 168 11.94 -14.02 -5.17
CA MET A 168 10.72 -13.26 -4.87
C MET A 168 9.47 -14.13 -5.04
N PRO A 169 9.24 -15.12 -4.16
CA PRO A 169 8.07 -15.97 -4.23
C PRO A 169 6.79 -15.20 -3.85
N THR A 170 5.66 -15.69 -4.34
CA THR A 170 4.34 -15.25 -3.93
C THR A 170 4.01 -15.83 -2.54
N PHE A 171 3.40 -15.03 -1.67
CA PHE A 171 2.94 -15.55 -0.37
C PHE A 171 1.83 -16.60 -0.55
N ARG A 172 1.84 -17.66 0.26
CA ARG A 172 0.76 -18.68 0.26
C ARG A 172 -0.22 -18.56 1.41
N LYS A 173 0.21 -17.93 2.50
CA LYS A 173 -0.59 -17.73 3.70
C LYS A 173 -0.37 -16.34 4.26
N SER A 174 -1.47 -15.62 4.51
CA SER A 174 -1.44 -14.35 5.25
C SER A 174 -1.62 -14.64 6.74
N PHE A 175 -0.81 -14.03 7.61
CA PHE A 175 -1.08 -14.12 9.06
C PHE A 175 -2.31 -13.31 9.48
N VAL A 176 -2.73 -12.32 8.67
CA VAL A 176 -3.89 -11.45 8.93
C VAL A 176 -5.19 -12.19 8.58
N THR A 177 -5.16 -12.98 7.52
CA THR A 177 -6.27 -13.86 7.10
C THR A 177 -5.77 -15.30 7.05
N PRO A 178 -5.51 -15.93 8.22
CA PRO A 178 -4.91 -17.26 8.30
C PRO A 178 -5.77 -18.36 7.69
N ASP A 179 -7.08 -18.11 7.54
CA ASP A 179 -8.03 -19.01 6.91
C ASP A 179 -7.99 -18.94 5.37
N LYS A 180 -7.45 -17.86 4.78
CA LYS A 180 -7.25 -17.72 3.34
C LYS A 180 -5.94 -18.41 2.93
N LEU A 181 -6.04 -19.65 2.47
CA LEU A 181 -4.95 -20.41 1.88
C LEU A 181 -4.93 -20.18 0.37
N GLU A 182 -3.88 -19.52 -0.14
CA GLU A 182 -3.73 -19.31 -1.60
C GLU A 182 -3.16 -20.54 -2.31
N GLY A 183 -2.37 -21.36 -1.61
CA GLY A 183 -1.78 -22.61 -2.11
C GLY A 183 -1.14 -23.43 -0.99
N GLY A 184 -0.58 -24.59 -1.33
CA GLY A 184 -0.06 -25.58 -0.36
C GLY A 184 1.42 -25.87 -0.51
N LYS A 185 2.20 -24.85 -0.86
CA LYS A 185 3.66 -24.91 -0.80
C LYS A 185 4.13 -25.56 0.51
N ASN A 186 5.14 -26.43 0.41
CA ASN A 186 5.79 -26.98 1.58
C ASN A 186 6.52 -25.88 2.36
N PHE A 187 6.18 -25.69 3.63
CA PHE A 187 6.81 -24.68 4.49
C PHE A 187 8.05 -25.21 5.23
N SER A 188 8.57 -26.39 4.88
CA SER A 188 9.80 -26.94 5.46
C SER A 188 11.07 -26.15 5.09
N ASN A 189 11.01 -25.41 3.98
CA ASN A 189 12.07 -24.51 3.53
C ASN A 189 11.50 -23.37 2.67
N ILE A 190 12.29 -22.30 2.49
CA ILE A 190 11.88 -21.13 1.72
C ILE A 190 11.58 -21.40 0.24
N PHE A 191 12.07 -22.49 -0.36
CA PHE A 191 11.85 -22.82 -1.77
C PHE A 191 10.62 -23.69 -2.01
N GLY A 192 10.12 -24.38 -0.99
CA GLY A 192 9.00 -25.30 -1.12
C GLY A 192 9.35 -26.70 -1.62
N PHE A 193 10.64 -27.05 -1.65
CA PHE A 193 11.08 -28.38 -2.10
C PHE A 193 10.83 -29.45 -1.02
N SER A 194 10.53 -30.68 -1.43
CA SER A 194 10.39 -31.80 -0.50
C SER A 194 11.72 -32.19 0.15
N GLU A 195 12.82 -32.03 -0.59
CA GLU A 195 14.18 -32.33 -0.17
C GLU A 195 15.05 -31.10 -0.40
N MET A 196 15.69 -30.61 0.66
CA MET A 196 16.58 -29.44 0.63
C MET A 196 17.81 -29.70 1.49
N HIS A 197 18.99 -29.63 0.89
CA HIS A 197 20.28 -29.68 1.53
C HIS A 197 20.87 -28.26 1.57
N GLN A 198 20.53 -27.51 2.64
CA GLN A 198 20.90 -26.10 2.80
C GLN A 198 22.40 -25.85 2.64
N GLN A 199 23.24 -26.67 3.28
CA GLN A 199 24.70 -26.52 3.20
C GLN A 199 25.23 -26.68 1.77
N ASN A 200 24.72 -27.66 1.03
CA ASN A 200 25.10 -27.87 -0.37
C ASN A 200 24.65 -26.70 -1.27
N PHE A 201 23.50 -26.09 -0.97
CA PHE A 201 23.04 -24.92 -1.70
C PHE A 201 23.90 -23.69 -1.41
N ILE A 202 24.31 -23.48 -0.15
CA ILE A 202 25.23 -22.39 0.24
C ILE A 202 26.58 -22.58 -0.47
N GLU A 203 27.16 -23.79 -0.42
CA GLU A 203 28.41 -24.13 -1.13
C GLU A 203 28.28 -23.87 -2.63
N PHE A 204 27.15 -24.21 -3.25
CA PHE A 204 26.89 -23.90 -4.65
C PHE A 204 26.89 -22.39 -4.95
N LEU A 205 26.29 -21.57 -4.07
CA LEU A 205 26.32 -20.10 -4.24
C LEU A 205 27.75 -19.56 -4.09
N GLU A 206 28.51 -20.07 -3.13
CA GLU A 206 29.91 -19.69 -2.89
C GLU A 206 30.81 -20.06 -4.07
N GLU A 207 30.73 -21.30 -4.56
CA GLU A 207 31.54 -21.81 -5.69
C GLU A 207 31.31 -21.05 -6.99
N ASN A 208 30.13 -20.46 -7.16
CA ASN A 208 29.73 -19.73 -8.37
C ASN A 208 29.72 -18.19 -8.18
N ASP A 209 30.21 -17.66 -7.04
CA ASP A 209 30.20 -16.23 -6.70
C ASP A 209 28.81 -15.60 -6.85
N ILE A 210 27.78 -16.27 -6.33
CA ILE A 210 26.38 -15.87 -6.44
C ILE A 210 25.94 -15.20 -5.14
N THR A 211 25.31 -14.05 -5.24
CA THR A 211 24.56 -13.42 -4.15
C THR A 211 23.06 -13.63 -4.36
N LEU A 212 22.41 -14.37 -3.46
CA LEU A 212 20.97 -14.57 -3.44
C LEU A 212 20.29 -13.53 -2.53
N VAL A 213 19.52 -12.63 -3.11
CA VAL A 213 18.65 -11.69 -2.39
C VAL A 213 17.26 -12.31 -2.22
N VAL A 214 16.92 -12.66 -0.99
CA VAL A 214 15.62 -13.21 -0.62
C VAL A 214 14.69 -12.08 -0.19
N LYS A 215 13.60 -11.86 -0.93
CA LYS A 215 12.55 -10.91 -0.58
C LYS A 215 11.21 -11.63 -0.51
N LEU A 216 10.82 -11.99 0.72
CA LEU A 216 9.51 -12.56 1.00
C LEU A 216 8.48 -11.44 1.21
N HIS A 217 7.21 -11.81 1.21
CA HIS A 217 6.15 -10.91 1.67
C HIS A 217 6.25 -10.74 3.19
N PRO A 218 5.99 -9.55 3.78
CA PRO A 218 6.05 -9.34 5.23
C PRO A 218 5.20 -10.32 6.05
N PHE A 219 4.11 -10.83 5.45
CA PHE A 219 3.25 -11.81 6.10
C PHE A 219 3.85 -13.22 6.11
N GLU A 220 4.69 -13.54 5.13
CA GLU A 220 5.37 -14.83 4.99
C GLU A 220 6.71 -14.84 5.74
N GLU A 221 7.43 -13.71 5.78
CA GLU A 221 8.71 -13.56 6.51
C GLU A 221 8.63 -14.09 7.95
N LYS A 222 7.52 -13.84 8.64
CA LYS A 222 7.33 -14.28 10.03
C LYS A 222 7.40 -15.80 10.18
N TYR A 223 6.89 -16.56 9.21
CA TYR A 223 6.89 -18.03 9.24
C TYR A 223 8.31 -18.60 9.06
N PHE A 224 9.18 -17.89 8.36
CA PHE A 224 10.53 -18.34 8.03
C PHE A 224 11.61 -17.66 8.88
N THR A 225 11.26 -16.93 9.95
CA THR A 225 12.22 -16.13 10.74
C THR A 225 13.46 -16.94 11.18
N GLU A 226 13.26 -18.14 11.73
CA GLU A 226 14.38 -18.99 12.18
C GLU A 226 15.25 -19.47 11.02
N GLU A 227 14.63 -19.89 9.91
CA GLU A 227 15.33 -20.35 8.71
C GLU A 227 16.09 -19.20 8.04
N LEU A 228 15.47 -18.03 7.87
CA LEU A 228 16.10 -16.85 7.28
C LEU A 228 17.33 -16.41 8.10
N ASN A 229 17.24 -16.49 9.43
CA ASN A 229 18.39 -16.21 10.30
C ASN A 229 19.51 -17.25 10.14
N ALA A 230 19.17 -18.53 9.92
CA ALA A 230 20.14 -19.59 9.70
C ALA A 230 20.78 -19.56 8.30
N LEU A 231 20.04 -19.12 7.28
CA LEU A 231 20.51 -19.00 5.89
C LEU A 231 21.36 -17.75 5.66
N SER A 232 21.12 -16.68 6.42
CA SER A 232 21.80 -15.39 6.24
C SER A 232 23.33 -15.54 6.25
N SER A 233 23.96 -15.14 5.16
CA SER A 233 25.41 -15.26 4.94
C SER A 233 25.91 -14.11 4.05
N GLU A 234 27.18 -14.13 3.64
CA GLU A 234 27.68 -13.18 2.63
C GLU A 234 27.08 -13.43 1.24
N HIS A 235 26.57 -14.65 0.99
CA HIS A 235 25.96 -15.08 -0.28
C HIS A 235 24.43 -15.16 -0.23
N ILE A 236 23.80 -15.02 0.94
CA ILE A 236 22.34 -15.00 1.09
C ILE A 236 21.92 -13.81 1.94
N ILE A 237 21.16 -12.91 1.34
CA ILE A 237 20.75 -11.64 1.93
C ILE A 237 19.23 -11.61 2.10
N ILE A 238 18.78 -11.19 3.27
CA ILE A 238 17.36 -11.01 3.55
C ILE A 238 16.99 -9.55 3.36
N LEU A 239 16.19 -9.29 2.34
CA LEU A 239 15.64 -7.96 2.05
C LEU A 239 14.21 -7.89 2.60
N ASN A 240 13.90 -6.83 3.35
CA ASN A 240 12.55 -6.56 3.85
C ASN A 240 12.18 -5.08 3.67
N ASP A 241 10.88 -4.78 3.74
CA ASP A 241 10.34 -3.45 3.46
C ASP A 241 10.77 -2.40 4.51
N ASN A 242 11.01 -2.83 5.75
CA ASN A 242 11.47 -1.95 6.82
C ASN A 242 12.90 -1.43 6.54
N LEU A 243 13.78 -2.30 6.04
CA LEU A 243 15.13 -1.90 5.64
C LEU A 243 15.10 -0.89 4.49
N LEU A 244 14.28 -1.14 3.47
CA LEU A 244 14.10 -0.22 2.35
C LEU A 244 13.57 1.15 2.82
N SER A 245 12.46 1.14 3.57
CA SER A 245 11.81 2.35 4.08
C SER A 245 12.74 3.20 4.96
N LYS A 246 13.52 2.58 5.86
CA LYS A 246 14.51 3.28 6.70
C LYS A 246 15.62 3.97 5.90
N ASN A 247 15.92 3.47 4.72
CA ASN A 247 16.92 4.05 3.82
C ASN A 247 16.28 4.95 2.76
N GLY A 248 14.98 5.24 2.86
CA GLY A 248 14.26 6.08 1.91
C GLY A 248 14.19 5.48 0.51
N MET A 249 14.27 4.15 0.40
CA MET A 249 14.25 3.40 -0.86
C MET A 249 12.94 2.61 -1.00
N ASP A 250 12.64 2.23 -2.23
CA ASP A 250 11.60 1.29 -2.61
C ASP A 250 12.21 0.13 -3.42
N LEU A 251 11.49 -0.98 -3.60
CA LEU A 251 12.04 -2.24 -4.15
C LEU A 251 12.76 -2.07 -5.50
N TYR A 252 12.19 -1.26 -6.40
CA TYR A 252 12.72 -1.07 -7.75
C TYR A 252 13.98 -0.20 -7.79
N ASP A 253 14.32 0.49 -6.70
CA ASP A 253 15.63 1.15 -6.57
C ASP A 253 16.80 0.16 -6.62
N ILE A 254 16.57 -1.11 -6.29
CA ILE A 254 17.58 -2.16 -6.28
C ILE A 254 17.26 -3.33 -7.21
N LEU A 255 15.99 -3.61 -7.55
CA LEU A 255 15.63 -4.76 -8.39
C LEU A 255 16.36 -4.78 -9.75
N GLY A 256 16.68 -3.60 -10.30
CA GLY A 256 17.50 -3.46 -11.51
C GLY A 256 18.92 -4.03 -11.40
N SER A 257 19.40 -4.36 -10.20
CA SER A 257 20.70 -5.00 -9.97
C SER A 257 20.70 -6.50 -10.24
N ALA A 258 19.52 -7.14 -10.31
CA ALA A 258 19.42 -8.59 -10.46
C ALA A 258 19.85 -9.03 -11.86
N ASP A 259 20.68 -10.06 -11.93
CA ASP A 259 21.06 -10.75 -13.16
C ASP A 259 20.06 -11.86 -13.48
N ILE A 260 19.48 -12.52 -12.45
CA ILE A 260 18.45 -13.55 -12.57
C ILE A 260 17.32 -13.27 -11.58
N LEU A 261 16.07 -13.41 -12.03
CA LEU A 261 14.90 -13.41 -11.15
C LEU A 261 14.37 -14.84 -10.95
N ILE A 262 14.20 -15.26 -9.70
CA ILE A 262 13.52 -16.49 -9.31
C ILE A 262 12.19 -16.12 -8.67
N THR A 263 11.10 -16.64 -9.21
CA THR A 263 9.73 -16.32 -8.78
C THR A 263 8.80 -17.50 -9.00
N ASP A 264 7.50 -17.31 -8.84
CA ASP A 264 6.45 -18.29 -9.13
C ASP A 264 5.26 -17.63 -9.86
N TYR A 265 4.26 -17.17 -9.12
CA TYR A 265 2.99 -16.61 -9.60
C TYR A 265 2.94 -15.09 -9.44
N SER A 266 4.08 -14.44 -9.16
CA SER A 266 4.14 -13.01 -8.87
C SER A 266 4.13 -12.17 -10.15
N SER A 267 3.41 -11.06 -10.16
CA SER A 267 3.40 -10.13 -11.30
C SER A 267 4.72 -9.37 -11.47
N VAL A 268 5.65 -9.44 -10.51
CA VAL A 268 6.97 -8.79 -10.60
C VAL A 268 7.76 -9.24 -11.83
N TYR A 269 7.59 -10.48 -12.30
CA TYR A 269 8.32 -10.93 -13.49
C TYR A 269 7.85 -10.20 -14.75
N ILE A 270 6.59 -9.75 -14.80
CA ILE A 270 6.07 -8.99 -15.93
C ILE A 270 6.83 -7.67 -16.05
N ASP A 271 7.12 -7.01 -14.94
CA ASP A 271 7.93 -5.79 -14.93
C ASP A 271 9.39 -6.12 -15.29
N TYR A 272 9.94 -7.19 -14.69
CA TYR A 272 11.32 -7.63 -14.93
C TYR A 272 11.61 -8.05 -16.38
N LEU A 273 10.59 -8.46 -17.16
CA LEU A 273 10.74 -8.76 -18.58
C LEU A 273 11.34 -7.59 -19.38
N LEU A 274 11.14 -6.34 -18.93
CA LEU A 274 11.70 -5.15 -19.56
C LEU A 274 13.24 -5.13 -19.55
N LEU A 275 13.88 -5.83 -18.61
CA LEU A 275 15.34 -5.97 -18.56
C LEU A 275 15.88 -7.01 -19.55
N GLU A 276 15.01 -7.82 -20.17
CA GLU A 276 15.33 -8.95 -21.04
C GLU A 276 16.23 -10.03 -20.40
N ARG A 277 16.31 -10.05 -19.07
CA ARG A 277 17.18 -10.96 -18.29
C ARG A 277 16.51 -12.30 -17.96
N PRO A 278 17.30 -13.33 -17.60
CA PRO A 278 16.81 -14.64 -17.18
C PRO A 278 15.76 -14.62 -16.06
N ILE A 279 14.76 -15.50 -16.18
CA ILE A 279 13.71 -15.71 -15.18
C ILE A 279 13.54 -17.23 -14.97
N LEU A 280 13.59 -17.68 -13.72
CA LEU A 280 13.31 -19.06 -13.31
C LEU A 280 12.04 -19.10 -12.47
N PHE A 281 11.20 -20.11 -12.69
CA PHE A 281 9.94 -20.28 -11.97
C PHE A 281 10.00 -21.50 -11.03
N LEU A 282 9.50 -21.34 -9.79
CA LEU A 282 9.39 -22.42 -8.78
C LEU A 282 7.92 -22.77 -8.47
N PRO A 283 7.19 -23.40 -9.40
CA PRO A 283 5.77 -23.70 -9.24
C PRO A 283 5.54 -25.00 -8.43
N THR A 284 6.07 -25.09 -7.21
CA THR A 284 6.05 -26.32 -6.38
C THR A 284 4.64 -26.78 -5.98
N ASP A 285 3.64 -25.91 -6.12
CA ASP A 285 2.25 -26.12 -5.70
C ASP A 285 1.21 -25.66 -6.75
N LEU A 286 1.56 -25.76 -8.04
CA LEU A 286 0.78 -25.18 -9.15
C LEU A 286 -0.69 -25.59 -9.17
N GLU A 287 -0.96 -26.89 -9.05
CA GLU A 287 -2.32 -27.42 -9.14
C GLU A 287 -3.20 -26.90 -8.00
N GLU A 288 -2.65 -26.81 -6.79
CA GLU A 288 -3.36 -26.26 -5.64
C GLU A 288 -3.58 -24.76 -5.78
N TYR A 289 -2.56 -24.01 -6.20
CA TYR A 289 -2.68 -22.56 -6.44
C TYR A 289 -3.73 -22.24 -7.51
N LYS A 290 -3.75 -23.01 -8.60
CA LYS A 290 -4.75 -22.90 -9.68
C LYS A 290 -6.16 -23.24 -9.18
N GLY A 291 -6.29 -24.26 -8.33
CA GLY A 291 -7.56 -24.64 -7.70
C GLY A 291 -8.14 -23.51 -6.85
N ASN A 292 -7.32 -22.97 -5.94
CA ASN A 292 -7.73 -22.04 -4.90
C ASN A 292 -7.81 -20.59 -5.42
N ARG A 293 -6.67 -20.01 -5.82
CA ARG A 293 -6.56 -18.61 -6.25
C ARG A 293 -7.01 -18.43 -7.70
N GLY A 294 -6.57 -19.33 -8.58
CA GLY A 294 -6.82 -19.26 -10.02
C GLY A 294 -6.00 -18.20 -10.77
N PHE A 295 -5.93 -18.37 -12.09
CA PHE A 295 -5.22 -17.48 -13.02
C PHE A 295 -6.19 -16.85 -14.00
N LEU A 296 -5.90 -15.63 -14.43
CA LEU A 296 -6.62 -14.97 -15.53
C LEU A 296 -6.18 -15.48 -16.90
N PHE A 297 -4.98 -16.06 -16.97
CA PHE A 297 -4.40 -16.51 -18.22
C PHE A 297 -3.89 -17.94 -18.13
N GLU A 298 -4.21 -18.74 -19.16
CA GLU A 298 -3.80 -20.13 -19.30
C GLU A 298 -3.31 -20.41 -20.73
N PRO A 299 -2.44 -21.43 -20.93
CA PRO A 299 -1.83 -22.30 -19.92
C PRO A 299 -0.66 -21.65 -19.18
N TYR A 300 -0.43 -22.02 -17.91
CA TYR A 300 0.62 -21.44 -17.05
C TYR A 300 2.01 -21.43 -17.71
N ASP A 301 2.39 -22.53 -18.37
CA ASP A 301 3.70 -22.68 -19.01
C ASP A 301 3.98 -21.62 -20.08
N PHE A 302 2.95 -21.21 -20.83
CA PHE A 302 3.06 -20.18 -21.86
C PHE A 302 3.27 -18.80 -21.23
N TRP A 303 2.50 -18.49 -20.19
CA TRP A 303 2.53 -17.17 -19.53
C TRP A 303 3.73 -16.96 -18.62
N THR A 304 4.44 -18.02 -18.24
CA THR A 304 5.67 -17.97 -17.45
C THR A 304 6.88 -18.30 -18.32
N PRO A 305 7.51 -17.30 -18.96
CA PRO A 305 8.47 -17.50 -20.05
C PRO A 305 9.89 -17.82 -19.55
N GLY A 306 10.00 -18.92 -18.80
CA GLY A 306 11.25 -19.42 -18.26
C GLY A 306 11.14 -20.90 -17.90
N PRO A 307 12.27 -21.55 -17.59
CA PRO A 307 12.29 -22.89 -17.03
C PRO A 307 11.54 -22.94 -15.69
N LYS A 308 10.97 -24.12 -15.39
CA LYS A 308 10.30 -24.42 -14.14
C LYS A 308 11.15 -25.43 -13.39
N ALA A 309 11.48 -25.15 -12.13
CA ALA A 309 12.19 -26.07 -11.25
C ALA A 309 11.32 -26.41 -10.04
N THR A 310 11.28 -27.69 -9.70
CA THR A 310 10.50 -28.23 -8.57
C THR A 310 11.37 -28.97 -7.55
N THR A 311 12.66 -29.06 -7.82
CA THR A 311 13.67 -29.67 -6.94
C THR A 311 14.90 -28.79 -6.83
N GLN A 312 15.69 -28.99 -5.77
CA GLN A 312 16.97 -28.28 -5.58
C GLN A 312 17.95 -28.51 -6.74
N HIS A 313 18.03 -29.74 -7.27
CA HIS A 313 18.91 -30.07 -8.39
C HIS A 313 18.52 -29.30 -9.66
N GLU A 314 17.23 -29.28 -10.01
CA GLU A 314 16.73 -28.51 -11.16
C GLU A 314 16.98 -27.00 -11.00
N LEU A 315 16.87 -26.48 -9.78
CA LEU A 315 17.20 -25.09 -9.45
C LEU A 315 18.68 -24.80 -9.73
N GLN A 316 19.59 -25.59 -9.17
CA GLN A 316 21.05 -25.40 -9.32
C GLN A 316 21.50 -25.57 -10.77
N ASP A 317 21.00 -26.59 -11.48
CA ASP A 317 21.27 -26.81 -12.91
C ASP A 317 20.82 -25.63 -13.76
N THR A 318 19.61 -25.11 -13.49
CA THR A 318 19.04 -23.99 -14.23
C THR A 318 19.84 -22.71 -14.00
N ILE A 319 20.21 -22.42 -12.74
CA ILE A 319 21.08 -21.28 -12.43
C ILE A 319 22.41 -21.42 -13.17
N SER A 320 23.07 -22.57 -13.06
CA SER A 320 24.34 -22.84 -13.74
C SER A 320 24.25 -22.64 -15.25
N ARG A 321 23.14 -23.08 -15.85
CA ARG A 321 22.91 -22.87 -17.27
C ARG A 321 22.72 -21.39 -17.61
N PHE A 322 21.96 -20.63 -16.83
CA PHE A 322 21.77 -19.20 -17.09
C PHE A 322 23.05 -18.38 -16.94
N LEU A 323 23.98 -18.77 -16.07
CA LEU A 323 25.29 -18.13 -15.96
C LEU A 323 26.13 -18.26 -17.25
N VAL A 324 25.89 -19.32 -18.03
CA VAL A 324 26.63 -19.58 -19.29
C VAL A 324 25.81 -19.18 -20.54
N GLU A 325 24.48 -19.37 -20.49
CA GLU A 325 23.53 -19.15 -21.60
C GLU A 325 22.36 -18.26 -21.14
N PRO A 326 22.59 -16.95 -20.88
CA PRO A 326 21.54 -16.04 -20.40
C PRO A 326 20.39 -15.81 -21.40
N ASP A 327 20.66 -16.06 -22.69
CA ASP A 327 19.66 -15.99 -23.75
C ASP A 327 18.77 -17.24 -23.84
N TRP A 328 19.00 -18.28 -23.01
CA TRP A 328 18.06 -19.39 -22.90
C TRP A 328 16.67 -18.85 -22.49
N TYR A 329 15.60 -19.27 -23.18
CA TYR A 329 14.23 -18.72 -23.07
C TYR A 329 14.00 -17.27 -23.53
N LYS A 330 14.95 -16.63 -24.24
CA LYS A 330 14.80 -15.23 -24.68
C LYS A 330 13.58 -15.01 -25.59
N GLN A 331 13.27 -15.96 -26.48
CA GLN A 331 12.16 -15.81 -27.42
C GLN A 331 10.81 -15.82 -26.70
N GLU A 332 10.65 -16.71 -25.73
CA GLU A 332 9.48 -16.80 -24.87
C GLU A 332 9.33 -15.52 -24.05
N ARG A 333 10.42 -15.00 -23.46
CA ARG A 333 10.41 -13.73 -22.72
C ARG A 333 9.99 -12.57 -23.61
N SER A 334 10.56 -12.47 -24.82
CA SER A 334 10.21 -11.43 -25.79
C SER A 334 8.74 -11.50 -26.23
N THR A 335 8.20 -12.72 -26.37
CA THR A 335 6.78 -12.93 -26.71
C THR A 335 5.87 -12.37 -25.62
N ILE A 336 6.09 -12.73 -24.36
CA ILE A 336 5.26 -12.26 -23.25
C ILE A 336 5.48 -10.76 -22.99
N LEU A 337 6.71 -10.26 -23.12
CA LEU A 337 7.02 -8.83 -23.02
C LEU A 337 6.18 -8.02 -24.00
N THR A 338 6.10 -8.45 -25.26
CA THR A 338 5.34 -7.75 -26.32
C THR A 338 3.83 -7.78 -26.07
N LEU A 339 3.30 -8.86 -25.48
CA LEU A 339 1.87 -8.95 -25.13
C LEU A 339 1.52 -8.05 -23.93
N CYS A 340 2.42 -7.98 -22.95
CA CYS A 340 2.15 -7.31 -21.69
C CYS A 340 2.47 -5.82 -21.74
N HIS A 341 3.49 -5.38 -22.48
CA HIS A 341 3.97 -3.99 -22.50
C HIS A 341 3.86 -3.35 -23.88
N LYS A 342 3.04 -2.30 -23.99
CA LYS A 342 3.00 -1.45 -25.19
C LYS A 342 4.25 -0.57 -25.29
N TYR A 343 4.62 0.05 -24.17
CA TYR A 343 5.84 0.85 -24.06
C TYR A 343 6.89 0.02 -23.33
N GLN A 344 8.04 -0.15 -23.98
CA GLN A 344 9.20 -0.86 -23.43
C GLN A 344 10.37 0.10 -23.18
N ASP A 345 10.10 1.41 -23.26
CA ASP A 345 11.01 2.48 -22.85
C ASP A 345 10.91 2.75 -21.34
N HIS A 346 11.78 3.62 -20.84
CA HIS A 346 11.85 4.07 -19.44
C HIS A 346 11.36 5.52 -19.30
N HIS A 347 10.24 5.86 -19.95
CA HIS A 347 9.63 7.19 -19.94
C HIS A 347 8.19 7.19 -19.41
N SER A 348 7.80 6.18 -18.62
CA SER A 348 6.43 6.04 -18.11
C SER A 348 6.04 7.19 -17.20
N ALA A 349 6.92 7.61 -16.28
CA ALA A 349 6.66 8.72 -15.38
C ALA A 349 6.44 10.06 -16.11
N SER A 350 7.23 10.35 -17.15
CA SER A 350 7.05 11.55 -17.99
C SER A 350 5.70 11.52 -18.70
N ARG A 351 5.38 10.40 -19.36
CA ARG A 351 4.11 10.21 -20.07
C ARG A 351 2.91 10.34 -19.15
N ILE A 352 3.02 9.84 -17.91
CA ILE A 352 1.96 9.98 -16.90
C ILE A 352 1.84 11.42 -16.44
N TRP A 353 2.94 12.10 -16.09
CA TRP A 353 2.87 13.50 -15.66
C TRP A 353 2.31 14.43 -16.75
N GLU A 354 2.66 14.22 -18.01
CA GLU A 354 2.07 14.96 -19.14
C GLU A 354 0.56 14.77 -19.21
N LEU A 355 0.08 13.53 -19.07
CA LEU A 355 -1.36 13.22 -19.06
C LEU A 355 -2.08 13.79 -17.85
N VAL A 356 -1.50 13.67 -16.65
CA VAL A 356 -2.05 14.24 -15.41
C VAL A 356 -2.13 15.75 -15.52
N ASP A 357 -1.07 16.40 -15.99
CA ASP A 357 -1.02 17.85 -16.17
C ASP A 357 -2.09 18.34 -17.14
N GLN A 358 -2.18 17.69 -18.31
CA GLN A 358 -3.20 17.99 -19.31
C GLN A 358 -4.61 17.79 -18.74
N TYR A 359 -4.86 16.67 -18.07
CA TYR A 359 -6.17 16.35 -17.51
C TYR A 359 -6.60 17.38 -16.46
N ILE A 360 -5.68 17.78 -15.58
CA ILE A 360 -5.93 18.81 -14.57
C ILE A 360 -6.24 20.16 -15.22
N GLU A 361 -5.52 20.56 -16.27
CA GLU A 361 -5.82 21.81 -16.99
C GLU A 361 -7.20 21.79 -17.66
N GLU A 362 -7.54 20.69 -18.32
CA GLU A 362 -8.83 20.51 -18.97
C GLU A 362 -10.01 20.53 -17.99
N HIS A 363 -9.79 20.13 -16.73
CA HIS A 363 -10.80 20.05 -15.68
C HIS A 363 -10.65 21.10 -14.59
N ARG A 364 -9.85 22.15 -14.82
CA ARG A 364 -9.51 23.18 -13.81
C ARG A 364 -10.74 23.86 -13.22
N ASP A 365 -11.74 24.18 -14.05
CA ASP A 365 -12.99 24.81 -13.59
C ASP A 365 -13.82 23.86 -12.70
N VAL A 366 -13.85 22.57 -13.04
CA VAL A 366 -14.55 21.53 -12.26
C VAL A 366 -13.88 21.36 -10.89
N ILE A 367 -12.55 21.27 -10.86
CA ILE A 367 -11.77 21.21 -9.62
C ILE A 367 -12.10 22.39 -8.71
N GLN A 368 -12.14 23.59 -9.28
CA GLN A 368 -12.44 24.80 -8.54
C GLN A 368 -13.87 24.81 -7.99
N GLN A 369 -14.85 24.38 -8.79
CA GLN A 369 -16.23 24.23 -8.35
C GLN A 369 -16.35 23.22 -7.19
N ASN A 370 -15.70 22.06 -7.31
CA ASN A 370 -15.71 21.03 -6.27
C ASN A 370 -15.09 21.54 -4.97
N ARG A 371 -14.00 22.31 -5.08
CA ARG A 371 -13.35 22.96 -3.93
C ARG A 371 -14.29 23.96 -3.24
N GLU A 372 -15.04 24.77 -3.99
CA GLU A 372 -16.04 25.68 -3.42
C GLU A 372 -17.18 24.94 -2.71
N ILE A 373 -17.67 23.84 -3.30
CA ILE A 373 -18.71 23.00 -2.70
C ILE A 373 -18.19 22.39 -1.39
N PHE A 374 -16.98 21.84 -1.41
CA PHE A 374 -16.30 21.29 -0.23
C PHE A 374 -16.26 22.32 0.92
N TYR A 375 -15.76 23.53 0.68
CA TYR A 375 -15.64 24.54 1.73
C TYR A 375 -17.00 25.03 2.24
N LYS A 376 -18.00 25.19 1.35
CA LYS A 376 -19.38 25.51 1.77
C LYS A 376 -19.96 24.42 2.65
N HIS A 377 -19.73 23.15 2.30
CA HIS A 377 -20.19 22.01 3.09
C HIS A 377 -19.49 21.94 4.45
N LYS A 378 -18.16 22.10 4.50
CA LYS A 378 -17.41 22.17 5.78
C LYS A 378 -17.86 23.32 6.68
N GLN A 379 -18.19 24.48 6.09
CA GLN A 379 -18.74 25.60 6.85
C GLN A 379 -20.10 25.26 7.45
N LEU A 380 -21.00 24.61 6.69
CA LEU A 380 -22.30 24.18 7.18
C LEU A 380 -22.16 23.11 8.28
N GLN A 381 -21.30 22.11 8.09
CA GLN A 381 -21.00 21.10 9.11
C GLN A 381 -20.52 21.76 10.41
N SER A 382 -19.64 22.74 10.33
CA SER A 382 -19.16 23.50 11.50
C SER A 382 -20.30 24.24 12.22
N GLN A 383 -21.24 24.83 11.48
CA GLN A 383 -22.42 25.50 12.07
C GLN A 383 -23.37 24.51 12.74
N ILE A 384 -23.58 23.34 12.14
CA ILE A 384 -24.42 22.28 12.73
C ILE A 384 -23.77 21.77 14.02
N LYS A 385 -22.48 21.45 13.98
CA LYS A 385 -21.70 21.00 15.16
C LYS A 385 -21.73 22.02 16.30
N ALA A 386 -21.57 23.31 15.99
CA ALA A 386 -21.68 24.37 17.00
C ALA A 386 -23.05 24.39 17.69
N LYS A 387 -24.15 24.20 16.93
CA LYS A 387 -25.50 24.11 17.52
C LYS A 387 -25.69 22.85 18.36
N ILE A 388 -25.14 21.71 17.93
CA ILE A 388 -25.19 20.47 18.71
C ILE A 388 -24.46 20.68 20.05
N ASN A 389 -23.28 21.28 20.03
CA ASN A 389 -22.55 21.62 21.26
C ASN A 389 -23.35 22.55 22.18
N GLU A 390 -23.99 23.60 21.63
CA GLU A 390 -24.87 24.48 22.41
C GLU A 390 -26.02 23.70 23.09
N MET A 391 -26.66 22.76 22.36
CA MET A 391 -27.71 21.90 22.93
C MET A 391 -27.17 21.02 24.07
N ILE A 392 -25.96 20.48 23.93
CA ILE A 392 -25.30 19.66 24.95
C ILE A 392 -25.03 20.51 26.20
N GLU A 393 -24.46 21.72 26.04
CA GLU A 393 -24.17 22.65 27.13
C GLU A 393 -25.44 23.10 27.88
N LEU A 394 -26.57 23.25 27.17
CA LEU A 394 -27.87 23.58 27.74
C LEU A 394 -28.60 22.37 28.36
N GLY A 395 -28.01 21.16 28.31
CA GLY A 395 -28.63 19.93 28.84
C GLY A 395 -29.81 19.41 28.00
N GLN A 396 -29.94 19.84 26.74
CA GLN A 396 -31.00 19.44 25.82
C GLN A 396 -30.68 18.11 25.12
N ILE A 397 -30.42 17.07 25.92
CA ILE A 397 -29.87 15.77 25.48
C ILE A 397 -30.68 15.15 24.33
N ALA A 398 -32.01 15.13 24.42
CA ALA A 398 -32.87 14.55 23.38
C ALA A 398 -32.76 15.29 22.03
N GLN A 399 -32.62 16.62 22.05
CA GLN A 399 -32.48 17.43 20.83
C GLN A 399 -31.09 17.25 20.22
N ALA A 400 -30.04 17.21 21.05
CA ALA A 400 -28.68 16.95 20.61
C ALA A 400 -28.56 15.56 19.95
N ASN A 401 -29.13 14.51 20.56
CA ASN A 401 -29.19 13.17 19.98
C ASN A 401 -29.87 13.17 18.61
N GLN A 402 -31.04 13.82 18.49
CA GLN A 402 -31.76 13.91 17.23
C GLN A 402 -30.95 14.65 16.16
N ALA A 403 -30.28 15.75 16.53
CA ALA A 403 -29.47 16.54 15.62
C ALA A 403 -28.23 15.77 15.13
N ILE A 404 -27.60 14.95 15.98
CA ILE A 404 -26.49 14.08 15.54
C ILE A 404 -26.99 12.98 14.61
N GLN A 405 -28.12 12.33 14.91
CA GLN A 405 -28.68 11.33 14.01
C GLN A 405 -28.97 11.93 12.62
N GLN A 406 -29.58 13.12 12.58
CA GLN A 406 -29.81 13.84 11.34
C GLN A 406 -28.50 14.23 10.63
N TYR A 407 -27.46 14.61 11.37
CA TYR A 407 -26.15 14.87 10.77
C TYR A 407 -25.61 13.62 10.07
N LEU A 408 -25.71 12.45 10.72
CA LEU A 408 -25.19 11.18 10.22
C LEU A 408 -26.00 10.59 9.05
N GLU A 409 -27.24 11.04 8.84
CA GLU A 409 -28.03 10.69 7.64
C GLU A 409 -27.43 11.30 6.38
N ASP A 410 -26.97 12.56 6.47
CA ASP A 410 -26.50 13.34 5.32
C ASP A 410 -24.97 13.42 5.22
N ASN A 411 -24.24 12.94 6.22
CA ASN A 411 -22.80 13.10 6.34
C ASN A 411 -22.15 11.85 6.93
N ALA A 412 -20.95 11.52 6.45
CA ALA A 412 -20.09 10.61 7.19
C ALA A 412 -19.74 11.22 8.56
N ALA A 413 -19.70 10.37 9.59
CA ALA A 413 -19.25 10.77 10.92
C ALA A 413 -17.82 11.35 10.86
N ASP A 414 -17.57 12.38 11.66
CA ASP A 414 -16.23 12.91 11.90
C ASP A 414 -15.87 12.80 13.40
N SER A 415 -14.62 13.11 13.74
CA SER A 415 -14.11 12.95 15.09
C SER A 415 -14.87 13.78 16.14
N GLU A 416 -15.33 14.99 15.78
CA GLU A 416 -16.13 15.84 16.68
C GLU A 416 -17.50 15.23 16.95
N ILE A 417 -18.14 14.59 15.96
CA ILE A 417 -19.42 13.89 16.17
C ILE A 417 -19.25 12.67 17.08
N TYR A 418 -18.15 11.92 16.94
CA TYR A 418 -17.81 10.86 17.90
C TYR A 418 -17.61 11.43 19.31
N ALA A 419 -16.93 12.58 19.43
CA ALA A 419 -16.74 13.25 20.70
C ALA A 419 -18.08 13.67 21.35
N MET A 420 -18.97 14.28 20.57
CA MET A 420 -20.31 14.70 21.03
C MET A 420 -21.18 13.51 21.44
N ASN A 421 -21.22 12.44 20.64
CA ASN A 421 -21.98 11.23 20.94
C ASN A 421 -21.50 10.54 22.23
N GLY A 422 -20.19 10.38 22.41
CA GLY A 422 -19.66 9.77 23.63
C GLY A 422 -19.97 10.62 24.86
N MET A 423 -19.92 11.95 24.75
CA MET A 423 -20.34 12.84 25.84
C MET A 423 -21.84 12.74 26.16
N LEU A 424 -22.69 12.56 25.16
CA LEU A 424 -24.12 12.32 25.37
C LEU A 424 -24.40 10.99 26.07
N HIS A 425 -23.65 9.93 25.76
CA HIS A 425 -23.71 8.67 26.52
C HIS A 425 -23.34 8.88 27.99
N LEU A 426 -22.25 9.62 28.26
CA LEU A 426 -21.84 9.94 29.62
C LEU A 426 -22.90 10.75 30.39
N LEU A 427 -23.51 11.77 29.75
CA LEU A 427 -24.59 12.57 30.34
C LEU A 427 -25.86 11.75 30.62
N ASN A 428 -26.09 10.68 29.85
CA ASN A 428 -27.15 9.69 30.11
C ASN A 428 -26.75 8.63 31.16
N ASN A 429 -25.63 8.82 31.86
CA ASN A 429 -25.10 7.90 32.87
C ASN A 429 -24.74 6.50 32.31
N ASN A 430 -24.28 6.48 31.05
CA ASN A 430 -23.85 5.28 30.30
C ASN A 430 -22.35 5.39 29.94
N PRO A 431 -21.44 5.26 30.93
CA PRO A 431 -20.00 5.47 30.72
C PRO A 431 -19.34 4.41 29.83
N GLN A 432 -19.88 3.18 29.80
CA GLN A 432 -19.31 2.10 29.00
C GLN A 432 -19.50 2.38 27.50
N GLU A 433 -20.72 2.78 27.12
CA GLU A 433 -21.07 3.18 25.76
C GLU A 433 -20.30 4.44 25.32
N ALA A 434 -20.01 5.35 26.25
CA ALA A 434 -19.16 6.50 25.99
C ALA A 434 -17.72 6.09 25.62
N ILE A 435 -17.12 5.18 26.41
CA ILE A 435 -15.77 4.64 26.14
C ILE A 435 -15.75 3.95 24.77
N GLU A 436 -16.69 3.05 24.50
CA GLU A 436 -16.77 2.34 23.22
C GLU A 436 -16.90 3.30 22.03
N THR A 437 -17.71 4.36 22.18
CA THR A 437 -17.87 5.40 21.15
C THR A 437 -16.55 6.13 20.90
N PHE A 438 -15.83 6.53 21.95
CA PHE A 438 -14.54 7.20 21.81
C PHE A 438 -13.45 6.28 21.24
N GLU A 439 -13.45 4.99 21.60
CA GLU A 439 -12.51 4.01 21.04
C GLU A 439 -12.75 3.77 19.54
N ILE A 440 -14.01 3.67 19.12
CA ILE A 440 -14.36 3.61 17.69
C ILE A 440 -13.89 4.89 16.99
N GLY A 441 -14.20 6.05 17.55
CA GLY A 441 -13.77 7.34 17.03
C GLY A 441 -12.25 7.45 16.91
N HIS A 442 -11.49 7.09 17.95
CA HIS A 442 -10.04 7.20 17.98
C HIS A 442 -9.36 6.20 17.02
N ARG A 443 -9.96 5.03 16.78
CA ARG A 443 -9.47 4.11 15.73
C ARG A 443 -9.64 4.71 14.34
N ALA A 444 -10.73 5.42 14.08
CA ALA A 444 -10.98 6.08 12.80
C ALA A 444 -10.19 7.40 12.64
N PHE A 445 -10.01 8.15 13.72
CA PHE A 445 -9.37 9.47 13.76
C PHE A 445 -8.29 9.50 14.84
N PRO A 446 -7.18 8.76 14.67
CA PRO A 446 -6.17 8.61 15.72
C PRO A 446 -5.40 9.89 16.00
N TRP A 447 -5.45 10.87 15.08
CA TRP A 447 -4.90 12.21 15.26
C TRP A 447 -5.76 13.10 16.17
N ASP A 448 -7.02 12.75 16.46
CA ASP A 448 -7.89 13.59 17.28
C ASP A 448 -7.62 13.35 18.78
N GLU A 449 -6.91 14.30 19.38
CA GLU A 449 -6.57 14.38 20.80
C GLU A 449 -7.76 14.57 21.74
N ASP A 450 -8.87 15.15 21.27
CA ASP A 450 -10.06 15.40 22.11
C ASP A 450 -10.78 14.08 22.44
N LEU A 451 -10.76 13.10 21.51
CA LEU A 451 -11.29 11.75 21.77
C LEU A 451 -10.53 11.04 22.89
N ILE A 452 -9.19 11.15 22.90
CA ILE A 452 -8.34 10.56 23.95
C ILE A 452 -8.56 11.27 25.29
N TYR A 453 -8.62 12.60 25.27
CA TYR A 453 -8.94 13.40 26.44
C TYR A 453 -10.30 12.99 27.04
N ASN A 454 -11.34 12.86 26.20
CA ASN A 454 -12.68 12.49 26.66
C ASN A 454 -12.74 11.07 27.23
N MET A 455 -11.96 10.12 26.71
CA MET A 455 -11.79 8.80 27.37
C MET A 455 -11.21 8.96 28.78
N GLY A 456 -10.16 9.78 28.95
CA GLY A 456 -9.59 10.10 30.26
C GLY A 456 -10.62 10.71 31.21
N TYR A 457 -11.48 11.59 30.70
CA TYR A 457 -12.58 12.19 31.46
C TYR A 457 -13.63 11.18 31.92
N VAL A 458 -14.02 10.22 31.09
CA VAL A 458 -14.95 9.14 31.50
C VAL A 458 -14.33 8.27 32.59
N TYR A 459 -13.06 7.88 32.45
CA TYR A 459 -12.37 7.09 33.46
C TYR A 459 -12.24 7.83 34.80
N GLU A 460 -11.97 9.14 34.77
CA GLU A 460 -11.99 9.98 35.95
C GLU A 460 -13.39 9.99 36.60
N TRP A 461 -14.44 10.10 35.80
CA TRP A 461 -15.83 10.14 36.26
C TRP A 461 -16.29 8.82 36.93
N ILE A 462 -15.87 7.66 36.42
CA ILE A 462 -16.15 6.35 37.05
C ILE A 462 -15.19 6.01 38.22
N GLY A 463 -14.20 6.87 38.48
CA GLY A 463 -13.24 6.70 39.58
C GLY A 463 -12.02 5.83 39.26
N ASP A 464 -11.81 5.42 38.01
CA ASP A 464 -10.60 4.72 37.57
C ASP A 464 -9.47 5.72 37.26
N LYS A 465 -8.79 6.14 38.34
CA LYS A 465 -7.69 7.12 38.26
C LYS A 465 -6.53 6.65 37.38
N THR A 466 -6.24 5.35 37.35
CA THR A 466 -5.09 4.80 36.61
C THR A 466 -5.32 4.94 35.11
N SER A 467 -6.51 4.53 34.64
CA SER A 467 -6.88 4.66 33.24
C SER A 467 -7.01 6.13 32.85
N ALA A 468 -7.56 6.99 33.73
CA ALA A 468 -7.66 8.43 33.48
C ALA A 468 -6.28 9.08 33.24
N LEU A 469 -5.32 8.85 34.15
CA LEU A 469 -3.95 9.36 34.03
C LEU A 469 -3.27 8.87 32.73
N THR A 470 -3.46 7.60 32.38
CA THR A 470 -2.88 7.02 31.15
C THR A 470 -3.39 7.73 29.90
N HIS A 471 -4.71 7.97 29.81
CA HIS A 471 -5.32 8.63 28.66
C HIS A 471 -4.97 10.12 28.60
N TYR A 472 -4.96 10.83 29.73
CA TYR A 472 -4.52 12.22 29.75
C TYR A 472 -3.05 12.39 29.37
N GLN A 473 -2.16 11.48 29.80
CA GLN A 473 -0.77 11.51 29.35
C GLN A 473 -0.66 11.26 27.85
N LYS A 474 -1.39 10.25 27.32
CA LYS A 474 -1.41 9.97 25.89
C LYS A 474 -1.94 11.16 25.06
N ALA A 475 -3.00 11.81 25.52
CA ALA A 475 -3.53 13.01 24.90
C ALA A 475 -2.51 14.17 24.94
N LEU A 476 -1.75 14.31 26.03
CA LEU A 476 -0.73 15.35 26.19
C LEU A 476 0.45 15.12 25.25
N ASP A 477 0.89 13.88 25.10
CA ASP A 477 1.99 13.49 24.20
C ASP A 477 1.67 13.79 22.73
N GLN A 478 0.38 13.84 22.38
CA GLN A 478 -0.11 14.10 21.03
C GLN A 478 -0.58 15.55 20.80
N SER A 479 -1.00 16.24 21.86
CA SER A 479 -1.67 17.54 21.78
C SER A 479 -0.79 18.60 21.10
N THR A 480 -1.33 19.19 20.04
CA THR A 480 -0.74 20.38 19.39
C THR A 480 -1.43 21.68 19.82
N GLN A 481 -2.50 21.58 20.63
CA GLN A 481 -3.35 22.69 21.03
C GLN A 481 -2.95 23.27 22.41
N PRO A 482 -2.51 24.54 22.49
CA PRO A 482 -2.04 25.13 23.74
C PRO A 482 -3.06 25.13 24.89
N LYS A 483 -4.35 25.27 24.55
CA LYS A 483 -5.44 25.25 25.54
C LYS A 483 -5.64 23.85 26.12
N LEU A 484 -5.72 22.83 25.27
CA LEU A 484 -5.86 21.45 25.71
C LEU A 484 -4.63 20.98 26.50
N THR A 485 -3.42 21.32 26.05
CA THR A 485 -2.17 21.05 26.77
C THR A 485 -2.20 21.62 28.19
N SER A 486 -2.68 22.86 28.36
CA SER A 486 -2.78 23.49 29.69
C SER A 486 -3.77 22.74 30.60
N LEU A 487 -4.92 22.36 30.06
CA LEU A 487 -5.95 21.59 30.78
C LEU A 487 -5.45 20.20 31.18
N LEU A 488 -4.76 19.51 30.29
CA LEU A 488 -4.18 18.18 30.54
C LEU A 488 -3.12 18.21 31.65
N LEU A 489 -2.25 19.22 31.65
CA LEU A 489 -1.26 19.42 32.72
C LEU A 489 -1.92 19.65 34.09
N GLU A 490 -3.01 20.43 34.14
CA GLU A 490 -3.80 20.64 35.36
C GLU A 490 -4.44 19.33 35.84
N LYS A 491 -5.07 18.57 34.94
CA LYS A 491 -5.68 17.27 35.23
C LYS A 491 -4.69 16.27 35.79
N LEU A 492 -3.54 16.11 35.13
CA LEU A 492 -2.46 15.23 35.57
C LEU A 492 -1.95 15.62 36.96
N SER A 493 -1.70 16.91 37.21
CA SER A 493 -1.22 17.38 38.51
C SER A 493 -2.22 17.10 39.65
N THR A 494 -3.51 17.32 39.39
CA THR A 494 -4.58 17.16 40.37
C THR A 494 -4.77 15.69 40.74
N LEU A 495 -4.82 14.81 39.73
CA LEU A 495 -5.01 13.37 39.93
C LEU A 495 -3.79 12.68 40.57
N SER A 496 -2.57 13.14 40.27
CA SER A 496 -1.34 12.64 40.90
C SER A 496 -1.11 13.15 42.33
N SER A 497 -1.72 14.27 42.71
CA SER A 497 -1.61 14.82 44.07
C SER A 497 -2.58 14.21 45.09
N GLY A 498 -3.60 13.47 44.61
CA GLY A 498 -4.63 12.83 45.42
C GLY A 498 -4.50 11.30 45.54
N SER A 499 -3.29 10.77 45.36
CA SER A 499 -2.93 9.34 45.51
C SER A 499 -2.17 9.06 46.80
#